data_AF-A0A9Q8L7V5-F1
#
_entry.id   AF-A0A9Q8L7V5-F1
#
_cell.length_a   1.000
_cell.length_b   1.000
_cell.length_c   1.000
_cell.angle_alpha   90.00
_cell.angle_beta   90.00
_cell.angle_gamma   90.00
#
_symmetry.space_group_name_H-M   'P 1'
#
loop_
_entity.id
_entity.type
_entity.pdbx_description
1 polymer ?
#
loop_
_entity_poly.entity_id
_entity_poly.type
_entity_poly.pdbx_seq_one_letter_code
_entity_poly.pdbx_strand_id
1 'polypeptide(L)'
;MGMMRHTIGSSDMSGNQYSFDDNGPSFNEGQPDLDLSNFDLTDDGEAMVKLLAKMGSHKSDVLLAGAPWSFPGWMKHNGLFIAPRLNTGTSYNILNNSFDVQYIPQIIKYFTKYIDTYAEYGVTVNGLPLMNEPLNYQGGYPCMFLDVSDAAAILSRGLGAALADRNVALMAYDHNTDQAVYPSQGNQRAPGLV
;
A
#
# COMPACT_ATOMS: atom_id res chain seq x y z
N MET A 1 -21.01 -3.83 12.55
CA MET A 1 -19.58 -3.94 12.19
C MET A 1 -18.89 -2.65 12.59
N GLY A 2 -17.81 -2.70 13.37
CA GLY A 2 -17.10 -1.51 13.88
C GLY A 2 -15.87 -1.10 13.06
N MET A 3 -15.43 -1.97 12.15
CA MET A 3 -14.26 -1.75 11.30
C MET A 3 -14.47 -2.44 9.94
N MET A 4 -13.91 -1.85 8.89
CA MET A 4 -13.78 -2.44 7.56
C MET A 4 -12.35 -2.24 7.05
N ARG A 5 -11.83 -3.24 6.34
CA ARG A 5 -10.56 -3.16 5.62
C ARG A 5 -10.82 -3.27 4.12
N HIS A 6 -10.15 -2.44 3.32
CA HIS A 6 -10.19 -2.53 1.86
C HIS A 6 -8.77 -2.49 1.28
N THR A 7 -8.67 -2.72 -0.02
CA THR A 7 -7.40 -2.79 -0.75
C THR A 7 -7.09 -1.46 -1.42
N ILE A 8 -5.82 -1.05 -1.42
CA ILE A 8 -5.30 0.07 -2.22
C ILE A 8 -4.64 -0.54 -3.45
N GLY A 9 -5.26 -0.38 -4.62
CA GLY A 9 -5.00 -1.23 -5.78
C GLY A 9 -5.58 -2.64 -5.61
N SER A 10 -5.10 -3.59 -6.40
CA SER A 10 -5.58 -4.97 -6.39
C SER A 10 -4.95 -5.83 -5.28
N SER A 11 -5.64 -6.94 -4.99
CA SER A 11 -5.21 -8.02 -4.11
C SER A 11 -5.27 -9.37 -4.83
N ASP A 12 -4.99 -10.45 -4.10
CA ASP A 12 -5.25 -11.82 -4.53
C ASP A 12 -6.76 -12.12 -4.76
N MET A 13 -7.66 -11.32 -4.17
CA MET A 13 -9.11 -11.44 -4.34
C MET A 13 -9.70 -10.51 -5.42
N SER A 14 -8.87 -9.76 -6.14
CA SER A 14 -9.33 -8.86 -7.20
C SER A 14 -9.52 -9.59 -8.53
N GLY A 15 -10.54 -9.18 -9.31
CA GLY A 15 -10.80 -9.74 -10.64
C GLY A 15 -9.74 -9.37 -11.68
N ASN A 16 -9.20 -8.15 -11.59
CA ASN A 16 -8.05 -7.68 -12.37
C ASN A 16 -6.91 -7.25 -11.45
N GLN A 17 -5.72 -7.14 -12.03
CA GLN A 17 -4.51 -6.72 -11.34
C GLN A 17 -4.15 -5.31 -11.75
N TYR A 18 -3.98 -4.43 -10.77
CA TYR A 18 -3.75 -3.01 -10.98
C TYR A 18 -3.20 -2.34 -9.71
N SER A 19 -2.40 -1.30 -9.90
CA SER A 19 -2.17 -0.26 -8.90
C SER A 19 -2.89 1.03 -9.34
N PHE A 20 -2.88 2.07 -8.50
CA PHE A 20 -3.43 3.37 -8.90
C PHE A 20 -2.46 4.21 -9.72
N ASP A 21 -1.29 3.69 -10.09
CA ASP A 21 -0.30 4.44 -10.87
C ASP A 21 0.54 3.49 -11.74
N ASP A 22 -0.17 2.62 -12.48
CA ASP A 22 0.43 1.75 -13.49
C ASP A 22 0.67 2.54 -14.78
N ASN A 23 1.84 3.18 -14.87
CA ASN A 23 2.18 4.04 -16.00
C ASN A 23 2.80 3.24 -17.17
N GLY A 24 2.10 2.20 -17.63
CA GLY A 24 2.53 1.34 -18.73
C GLY A 24 1.33 0.66 -19.41
N PRO A 25 1.55 -0.18 -20.43
CA PRO A 25 0.45 -0.86 -21.12
C PRO A 25 -0.27 -1.90 -20.25
N SER A 26 0.34 -2.32 -19.12
CA SER A 26 -0.24 -3.25 -18.16
C SER A 26 0.42 -3.10 -16.78
N PHE A 27 -0.17 -3.71 -15.74
CA PHE A 27 0.29 -3.68 -14.34
C PHE A 27 1.76 -4.13 -14.14
N ASN A 28 2.34 -4.90 -15.06
CA ASN A 28 3.72 -5.40 -14.98
C ASN A 28 4.67 -4.75 -15.99
N GLU A 29 4.20 -3.76 -16.75
CA GLU A 29 4.95 -3.11 -17.83
C GLU A 29 5.05 -1.58 -17.61
N GLY A 30 4.87 -1.13 -16.36
CA GLY A 30 4.90 0.27 -15.96
C GLY A 30 6.26 0.95 -16.15
N GLN A 31 6.24 2.22 -16.56
CA GLN A 31 7.39 3.13 -16.50
C GLN A 31 7.29 4.02 -15.25
N PRO A 32 8.42 4.54 -14.71
CA PRO A 32 8.35 5.46 -13.58
C PRO A 32 7.51 6.71 -13.89
N ASP A 33 6.50 6.99 -13.06
CA ASP A 33 5.77 8.27 -13.05
C ASP A 33 6.20 9.09 -11.83
N LEU A 34 7.32 9.82 -11.98
CA LEU A 34 7.94 10.51 -10.85
C LEU A 34 7.06 11.61 -10.25
N ASP A 35 6.07 12.09 -11.01
CA ASP A 35 5.13 13.14 -10.61
C ASP A 35 3.74 12.60 -10.26
N LEU A 36 3.48 11.29 -10.39
CA LEU A 36 2.16 10.67 -10.23
C LEU A 36 1.10 11.43 -11.05
N SER A 37 1.47 11.77 -12.28
CA SER A 37 0.64 12.51 -13.23
C SER A 37 -0.49 11.66 -13.81
N ASN A 38 -0.28 10.34 -13.88
CA ASN A 38 -1.21 9.34 -14.38
C ASN A 38 -1.92 8.57 -13.26
N PHE A 39 -1.84 9.06 -12.01
CA PHE A 39 -2.56 8.46 -10.90
C PHE A 39 -4.05 8.40 -11.21
N ASP A 40 -4.61 7.21 -11.19
CA ASP A 40 -6.01 6.92 -11.48
C ASP A 40 -6.49 5.74 -10.63
N LEU A 41 -7.72 5.80 -10.13
CA LEU A 41 -8.27 4.68 -9.35
C LEU A 41 -8.55 3.46 -10.23
N THR A 42 -8.62 3.62 -11.56
CA THR A 42 -9.12 2.64 -12.53
C THR A 42 -10.58 2.27 -12.27
N ASP A 43 -11.20 1.54 -13.19
CA ASP A 43 -12.60 1.11 -13.05
C ASP A 43 -12.87 0.34 -11.74
N ASP A 44 -11.95 -0.55 -11.35
CA ASP A 44 -12.11 -1.40 -10.17
C ASP A 44 -11.92 -0.61 -8.86
N GLY A 45 -10.98 0.34 -8.82
CA GLY A 45 -10.80 1.22 -7.65
C GLY A 45 -11.92 2.25 -7.52
N GLU A 46 -12.42 2.80 -8.62
CA GLU A 46 -13.60 3.67 -8.60
C GLU A 46 -14.84 2.91 -8.09
N ALA A 47 -15.02 1.65 -8.51
CA ALA A 47 -16.10 0.82 -8.02
C ALA A 47 -16.00 0.59 -6.50
N MET A 48 -14.78 0.33 -5.99
CA MET A 48 -14.52 0.19 -4.56
C MET A 48 -14.88 1.46 -3.78
N VAL A 49 -14.37 2.63 -4.18
CA VAL A 49 -14.63 3.88 -3.43
C VAL A 49 -16.12 4.28 -3.48
N LYS A 50 -16.81 4.06 -4.60
CA LYS A 50 -18.27 4.27 -4.71
C LYS A 50 -19.06 3.33 -3.80
N LEU A 51 -18.63 2.07 -3.67
CA LEU A 51 -19.22 1.11 -2.74
C LEU A 51 -19.02 1.56 -1.29
N LEU A 52 -17.80 1.98 -0.93
CA LEU A 52 -17.48 2.49 0.41
C LEU A 52 -18.29 3.74 0.75
N ALA A 53 -18.44 4.69 -0.19
CA ALA A 53 -19.27 5.88 -0.02
C ALA A 53 -20.74 5.51 0.24
N LYS A 54 -21.28 4.56 -0.52
CA LYS A 54 -22.64 4.04 -0.31
C LYS A 54 -22.78 3.40 1.07
N MET A 55 -21.81 2.60 1.52
CA MET A 55 -21.84 2.03 2.87
C MET A 55 -21.78 3.10 3.95
N GLY A 56 -20.94 4.12 3.78
CA GLY A 56 -20.82 5.25 4.70
C GLY A 56 -22.13 6.04 4.86
N SER A 57 -22.93 6.16 3.80
CA SER A 57 -24.27 6.78 3.85
C SER A 57 -25.27 6.02 4.72
N HIS A 58 -25.05 4.72 4.96
CA HIS A 58 -25.87 3.89 5.83
C HIS A 58 -25.29 3.76 7.24
N LYS A 59 -23.96 3.78 7.37
CA LYS A 59 -23.25 3.70 8.65
C LYS A 59 -21.93 4.45 8.57
N SER A 60 -21.89 5.65 9.13
CA SER A 60 -20.75 6.56 9.06
C SER A 60 -19.70 6.39 10.16
N ASP A 61 -20.01 5.63 11.22
CA ASP A 61 -19.15 5.36 12.38
C ASP A 61 -18.35 4.04 12.23
N VAL A 62 -17.98 3.66 11.01
CA VAL A 62 -17.12 2.50 10.73
C VAL A 62 -15.68 2.97 10.60
N LEU A 63 -14.76 2.37 11.36
CA LEU A 63 -13.32 2.57 11.12
C LEU A 63 -12.94 1.93 9.79
N LEU A 64 -12.51 2.73 8.82
CA LEU A 64 -12.08 2.24 7.51
C LEU A 64 -10.55 2.26 7.40
N ALA A 65 -9.95 1.11 7.10
CA ALA A 65 -8.52 0.98 6.86
C ALA A 65 -8.23 0.47 5.44
N GLY A 66 -7.29 1.11 4.74
CA GLY A 66 -6.85 0.71 3.39
C GLY A 66 -5.42 0.22 3.39
N ALA A 67 -5.15 -0.95 2.81
CA ALA A 67 -3.80 -1.49 2.71
C ALA A 67 -3.45 -1.85 1.26
N PRO A 68 -2.23 -1.54 0.78
CA PRO A 68 -1.76 -2.06 -0.50
C PRO A 68 -1.18 -3.47 -0.32
N TRP A 69 -1.45 -4.36 -1.28
CA TRP A 69 -0.74 -5.65 -1.37
C TRP A 69 0.63 -5.49 -2.02
N SER A 70 0.77 -4.53 -2.92
CA SER A 70 2.05 -4.12 -3.50
C SER A 70 2.00 -2.64 -3.81
N PHE A 71 3.16 -1.99 -3.80
CA PHE A 71 3.33 -0.69 -4.43
C PHE A 71 3.34 -0.87 -5.97
N PRO A 72 3.12 0.21 -6.74
CA PRO A 72 3.24 0.17 -8.20
C PRO A 72 4.53 -0.51 -8.64
N GLY A 73 4.47 -1.30 -9.72
CA GLY A 73 5.60 -2.16 -10.13
C GLY A 73 6.90 -1.39 -10.31
N TRP A 74 6.82 -0.20 -10.90
CA TRP A 74 7.97 0.67 -11.16
C TRP A 74 8.62 1.23 -9.88
N MET A 75 7.96 1.18 -8.72
CA MET A 75 8.53 1.56 -7.41
C MET A 75 9.33 0.43 -6.74
N LYS A 76 9.43 -0.74 -7.37
CA LYS A 76 10.10 -1.94 -6.83
C LYS A 76 11.37 -2.21 -7.59
N HIS A 77 12.35 -2.82 -6.93
CA HIS A 77 13.65 -3.12 -7.58
C HIS A 77 13.53 -4.03 -8.80
N ASN A 78 12.51 -4.88 -8.85
CA ASN A 78 12.26 -5.78 -9.96
C ASN A 78 11.39 -5.17 -11.08
N GLY A 79 10.82 -3.98 -10.87
CA GLY A 79 9.92 -3.33 -11.83
C GLY A 79 8.57 -4.04 -12.01
N LEU A 80 8.22 -5.02 -11.17
CA LEU A 80 7.03 -5.86 -11.35
C LEU A 80 6.03 -5.62 -10.22
N PHE A 81 4.78 -5.31 -10.56
CA PHE A 81 3.69 -5.28 -9.59
C PHE A 81 3.44 -6.69 -9.04
N ILE A 82 3.40 -7.70 -9.91
CA ILE A 82 3.37 -9.12 -9.56
C ILE A 82 4.66 -9.79 -10.02
N ALA A 83 5.51 -10.16 -9.07
CA ALA A 83 6.64 -11.02 -9.34
C ALA A 83 6.17 -12.44 -9.70
N PRO A 84 6.86 -13.16 -10.61
CA PRO A 84 6.53 -14.55 -10.90
C PRO A 84 6.73 -15.42 -9.67
N ARG A 85 5.86 -16.42 -9.49
CA ARG A 85 6.07 -17.45 -8.47
C ARG A 85 7.17 -18.39 -8.93
N LEU A 86 8.28 -18.44 -8.19
CA LEU A 86 9.37 -19.38 -8.48
C LEU A 86 9.32 -20.55 -7.47
N ASN A 87 9.37 -21.78 -7.98
CA ASN A 87 9.49 -22.98 -7.14
C ASN A 87 10.95 -23.17 -6.68
N THR A 88 11.51 -22.18 -5.98
CA THR A 88 12.90 -22.24 -5.52
C THR A 88 13.06 -22.88 -4.15
N GLY A 89 11.96 -23.13 -3.43
CA GLY A 89 11.98 -23.74 -2.10
C GLY A 89 12.66 -22.88 -1.03
N THR A 90 12.98 -21.63 -1.35
CA THR A 90 13.72 -20.70 -0.47
C THR A 90 12.92 -19.44 -0.19
N SER A 91 12.97 -18.98 1.06
CA SER A 91 12.49 -17.66 1.50
C SER A 91 13.49 -16.56 1.15
N TYR A 92 13.84 -16.40 -0.13
CA TYR A 92 14.61 -15.24 -0.61
C TYR A 92 13.69 -14.29 -1.37
N ASN A 93 13.96 -13.00 -1.27
CA ASN A 93 13.22 -11.96 -2.00
C ASN A 93 13.25 -12.27 -3.51
N ILE A 94 12.16 -12.82 -4.03
CA ILE A 94 12.10 -13.39 -5.38
C ILE A 94 12.38 -12.28 -6.38
N LEU A 95 13.42 -12.44 -7.20
CA LEU A 95 13.85 -11.43 -8.18
C LEU A 95 14.04 -10.02 -7.57
N ASN A 96 14.32 -9.90 -6.28
CA ASN A 96 14.32 -8.62 -5.57
C ASN A 96 12.95 -7.90 -5.59
N ASN A 97 11.87 -8.65 -5.32
CA ASN A 97 10.50 -8.18 -5.11
C ASN A 97 10.33 -7.34 -3.82
N SER A 98 11.13 -6.30 -3.66
CA SER A 98 11.05 -5.31 -2.58
C SER A 98 10.94 -3.89 -3.09
N PHE A 99 10.58 -3.00 -2.18
CA PHE A 99 10.58 -1.57 -2.41
C PHE A 99 11.96 -1.07 -2.84
N ASP A 100 12.01 -0.10 -3.75
CA ASP A 100 13.22 0.65 -4.06
C ASP A 100 13.16 2.04 -3.40
N VAL A 101 14.06 2.25 -2.44
CA VAL A 101 14.12 3.46 -1.61
C VAL A 101 14.31 4.77 -2.40
N GLN A 102 14.73 4.70 -3.66
CA GLN A 102 14.80 5.89 -4.51
C GLN A 102 13.41 6.52 -4.72
N TYR A 103 12.34 5.74 -4.59
CA TYR A 103 10.96 6.18 -4.82
C TYR A 103 10.20 6.58 -3.54
N ILE A 104 10.92 6.84 -2.44
CA ILE A 104 10.29 7.34 -1.19
C ILE A 104 9.42 8.59 -1.43
N PRO A 105 9.86 9.63 -2.15
CA PRO A 105 9.00 10.79 -2.40
C PRO A 105 7.68 10.43 -3.11
N GLN A 106 7.74 9.49 -4.04
CA GLN A 106 6.63 9.06 -4.86
C GLN A 106 5.62 8.21 -4.08
N ILE A 107 6.08 7.26 -3.26
CA ILE A 107 5.15 6.47 -2.44
C ILE A 107 4.46 7.32 -1.36
N ILE A 108 5.14 8.34 -0.81
CA ILE A 108 4.49 9.33 0.07
C ILE A 108 3.35 10.03 -0.68
N LYS A 109 3.63 10.53 -1.89
CA LYS A 109 2.64 11.20 -2.75
C LYS A 109 1.49 10.26 -3.16
N TYR A 110 1.78 8.98 -3.39
CA TYR A 110 0.80 7.95 -3.75
C TYR A 110 -0.23 7.79 -2.63
N PHE A 111 0.22 7.62 -1.39
CA PHE A 111 -0.69 7.48 -0.25
C PHE A 111 -1.50 8.75 0.01
N THR A 112 -0.90 9.95 -0.10
CA THR A 112 -1.67 11.18 0.09
C THR A 112 -2.70 11.38 -1.01
N LYS A 113 -2.36 11.12 -2.28
CA LYS A 113 -3.32 11.14 -3.40
C LYS A 113 -4.46 10.15 -3.17
N TYR A 114 -4.17 8.92 -2.77
CA TYR A 114 -5.20 7.93 -2.45
C TYR A 114 -6.17 8.44 -1.36
N ILE A 115 -5.66 8.96 -0.24
CA ILE A 115 -6.51 9.44 0.86
C ILE A 115 -7.34 10.65 0.41
N ASP A 116 -6.71 11.60 -0.29
CA ASP A 116 -7.38 12.83 -0.75
C ASP A 116 -8.46 12.51 -1.80
N THR A 117 -8.16 11.63 -2.77
CA THR A 117 -9.16 11.19 -3.76
C THR A 117 -10.31 10.44 -3.08
N TYR A 118 -10.05 9.57 -2.09
CA TYR A 118 -11.15 8.94 -1.35
C TYR A 118 -12.04 9.96 -0.62
N ALA A 119 -11.43 11.01 -0.06
CA ALA A 119 -12.17 12.10 0.57
C ALA A 119 -13.04 12.89 -0.43
N GLU A 120 -12.59 13.08 -1.68
CA GLU A 120 -13.39 13.68 -2.76
C GLU A 120 -14.66 12.87 -3.08
N TYR A 121 -14.60 11.56 -2.92
CA TYR A 121 -15.76 10.65 -3.02
C TYR A 121 -16.62 10.60 -1.74
N GLY A 122 -16.29 11.40 -0.72
CA GLY A 122 -16.99 11.41 0.57
C GLY A 122 -16.63 10.22 1.47
N VAL A 123 -15.49 9.56 1.23
CA VAL A 123 -15.01 8.42 2.02
C VAL A 123 -13.87 8.87 2.93
N THR A 124 -14.05 8.75 4.25
CA THR A 124 -12.98 8.98 5.22
C THR A 124 -12.20 7.70 5.47
N VAL A 125 -10.91 7.71 5.10
CA VAL A 125 -9.96 6.68 5.51
C VAL A 125 -9.49 7.00 6.92
N ASN A 126 -9.56 6.06 7.85
CA ASN A 126 -9.16 6.25 9.24
C ASN A 126 -7.82 5.57 9.56
N GLY A 127 -7.46 4.53 8.82
CA GLY A 127 -6.28 3.72 9.06
C GLY A 127 -5.52 3.40 7.78
N LEU A 128 -4.19 3.37 7.89
CA LEU A 128 -3.31 2.96 6.80
C LEU A 128 -2.30 1.93 7.31
N PRO A 129 -2.52 0.63 7.09
CA PRO A 129 -1.43 -0.32 7.00
C PRO A 129 -0.49 0.07 5.86
N LEU A 130 0.80 0.27 6.17
CA LEU A 130 1.75 0.74 5.16
C LEU A 130 1.89 -0.27 4.02
N MET A 131 1.79 -1.57 4.33
CA MET A 131 1.82 -2.65 3.36
C MET A 131 1.20 -3.90 4.01
N ASN A 132 0.38 -4.63 3.26
CA ASN A 132 -0.20 -5.92 3.68
C ASN A 132 0.88 -7.01 3.71
N GLU A 133 1.19 -7.57 4.88
CA GLU A 133 2.16 -8.65 5.02
C GLU A 133 3.58 -8.32 4.45
N PRO A 134 4.30 -7.33 5.00
CA PRO A 134 5.60 -6.84 4.49
C PRO A 134 6.74 -7.84 4.49
N LEU A 135 6.53 -9.03 5.06
CA LEU A 135 7.50 -10.13 5.00
C LEU A 135 7.09 -11.21 3.99
N ASN A 136 5.98 -11.01 3.26
CA ASN A 136 5.47 -11.91 2.23
C ASN A 136 5.84 -11.38 0.83
N TYR A 137 6.68 -12.14 0.13
CA TYR A 137 7.25 -11.78 -1.18
C TYR A 137 7.26 -12.96 -2.15
N GLN A 138 6.35 -13.91 -1.99
CA GLN A 138 6.33 -15.21 -2.71
C GLN A 138 5.99 -15.11 -4.21
N GLY A 139 5.47 -13.97 -4.67
CA GLY A 139 5.03 -13.77 -6.05
C GLY A 139 3.76 -14.55 -6.42
N GLY A 140 3.31 -14.39 -7.66
CA GLY A 140 2.08 -15.00 -8.20
C GLY A 140 0.79 -14.23 -7.92
N TYR A 141 0.83 -13.26 -7.01
CA TYR A 141 -0.20 -12.25 -6.73
C TYR A 141 0.50 -10.98 -6.23
N PRO A 142 -0.21 -9.84 -6.09
CA PRO A 142 0.38 -8.63 -5.57
C PRO A 142 0.95 -8.88 -4.16
N CYS A 143 2.26 -8.71 -4.02
CA CYS A 143 2.99 -8.83 -2.76
C CYS A 143 4.37 -8.18 -2.93
N MET A 144 4.99 -7.77 -1.83
CA MET A 144 6.36 -7.27 -1.82
C MET A 144 6.99 -7.34 -0.43
N PHE A 145 8.30 -7.49 -0.40
CA PHE A 145 9.05 -7.29 0.84
C PHE A 145 9.19 -5.78 1.10
N LEU A 146 8.83 -5.35 2.30
CA LEU A 146 9.09 -3.99 2.77
C LEU A 146 9.92 -4.07 4.05
N ASP A 147 11.21 -3.75 3.94
CA ASP A 147 12.09 -3.75 5.10
C ASP A 147 11.61 -2.72 6.14
N VAL A 148 11.78 -3.05 7.42
CA VAL A 148 11.36 -2.15 8.51
C VAL A 148 12.11 -0.81 8.48
N SER A 149 13.35 -0.80 8.00
CA SER A 149 14.13 0.43 7.85
C SER A 149 13.60 1.31 6.72
N ASP A 150 13.12 0.71 5.63
CA ASP A 150 12.47 1.41 4.53
C ASP A 150 11.10 1.95 4.95
N ALA A 151 10.31 1.14 5.65
CA ALA A 151 9.05 1.58 6.25
C ALA A 151 9.26 2.79 7.17
N ALA A 152 10.24 2.72 8.08
CA ALA A 152 10.58 3.84 8.96
C ALA A 152 11.08 5.07 8.18
N ALA A 153 11.81 4.88 7.08
CA ALA A 153 12.26 5.97 6.22
C ALA A 153 11.10 6.66 5.51
N ILE A 154 10.12 5.92 4.98
CA ILE A 154 8.89 6.49 4.37
C ILE A 154 8.15 7.36 5.39
N LEU A 155 7.97 6.85 6.61
CA LEU A 155 7.27 7.56 7.68
C LEU A 155 7.99 8.84 8.11
N SER A 156 9.28 8.73 8.44
CA SER A 156 10.10 9.83 8.95
C SER A 156 10.39 10.91 7.91
N ARG A 157 10.38 10.57 6.61
CA ARG A 157 10.62 11.53 5.52
C ARG A 157 9.38 12.29 5.06
N GLY A 158 8.19 11.95 5.55
CA GLY A 158 7.02 12.80 5.31
C GLY A 158 5.67 12.11 5.48
N LEU A 159 5.57 10.80 5.28
CA LEU A 159 4.26 10.14 5.37
C LEU A 159 3.63 10.28 6.76
N GLY A 160 4.43 10.16 7.84
CA GLY A 160 3.90 10.29 9.20
C GLY A 160 3.23 11.65 9.47
N ALA A 161 3.86 12.74 9.05
CA ALA A 161 3.27 14.08 9.15
C ALA A 161 2.03 14.23 8.26
N ALA A 162 2.10 13.72 7.02
CA ALA A 162 0.98 13.80 6.08
C ALA A 162 -0.26 13.02 6.55
N LEU A 163 -0.08 11.90 7.26
CA LEU A 163 -1.15 11.14 7.89
C LEU A 163 -1.74 11.87 9.10
N ALA A 164 -0.89 12.47 9.95
CA ALA A 164 -1.35 13.26 11.09
C ALA A 164 -2.21 14.45 10.66
N ASP A 165 -1.81 15.17 9.61
CA ASP A 165 -2.59 16.29 9.04
C ASP A 165 -3.96 15.86 8.52
N ARG A 166 -4.10 14.58 8.13
CA ARG A 166 -5.34 13.97 7.63
C ARG A 166 -6.12 13.20 8.70
N ASN A 167 -5.62 13.17 9.94
CA ASN A 167 -6.18 12.36 11.03
C ASN A 167 -6.33 10.87 10.67
N VAL A 168 -5.32 10.32 9.98
CA VAL A 168 -5.24 8.90 9.60
C VAL A 168 -4.25 8.21 10.51
N ALA A 169 -4.67 7.12 11.17
CA ALA A 169 -3.79 6.32 12.00
C ALA A 169 -2.90 5.42 11.14
N LEU A 170 -1.60 5.39 11.42
CA LEU A 170 -0.73 4.37 10.87
C LEU A 170 -1.01 3.03 11.59
N MET A 171 -1.08 1.94 10.82
CA MET A 171 -1.09 0.59 11.37
C MET A 171 0.20 -0.12 10.96
N ALA A 172 1.14 -0.29 11.90
CA ALA A 172 2.38 -0.97 11.55
C ALA A 172 2.20 -2.48 11.37
N TYR A 173 3.13 -3.02 10.58
CA TYR A 173 3.39 -4.43 10.37
C TYR A 173 2.33 -5.22 9.61
N ASP A 174 1.06 -5.25 10.04
CA ASP A 174 -0.05 -5.90 9.31
C ASP A 174 0.28 -7.31 8.77
N HIS A 175 0.82 -8.17 9.65
CA HIS A 175 1.26 -9.52 9.30
C HIS A 175 1.08 -10.49 10.48
N ASN A 176 1.70 -11.67 10.38
CA ASN A 176 1.59 -12.78 11.32
C ASN A 176 2.18 -12.44 12.70
N THR A 177 1.70 -13.10 13.75
CA THR A 177 2.09 -12.80 15.14
C THR A 177 3.46 -13.37 15.55
N ASP A 178 4.17 -14.01 14.63
CA ASP A 178 5.41 -14.75 14.87
C ASP A 178 6.69 -13.90 14.72
N GLN A 179 6.62 -12.70 14.11
CA GLN A 179 7.78 -11.79 13.97
C GLN A 179 7.59 -10.45 14.71
N ALA A 180 7.52 -10.50 16.04
CA ALA A 180 7.41 -9.30 16.89
C ALA A 180 8.58 -8.29 16.72
N VAL A 181 9.71 -8.72 16.15
CA VAL A 181 10.88 -7.87 15.90
C VAL A 181 10.57 -6.74 14.91
N TYR A 182 9.74 -6.98 13.90
CA TYR A 182 9.42 -5.97 12.89
C TYR A 182 8.72 -4.74 13.49
N PRO A 183 7.56 -4.85 14.17
CA PRO A 183 6.92 -3.69 14.78
C PRO A 183 7.77 -3.07 15.89
N SER A 184 8.54 -3.87 16.64
CA SER A 184 9.46 -3.35 17.67
C SER A 184 10.55 -2.46 17.08
N GLN A 185 11.17 -2.86 15.97
CA GLN A 185 12.17 -2.05 15.27
C GLN A 185 11.53 -0.81 14.62
N GLY A 186 10.30 -0.93 14.11
CA GLY A 186 9.54 0.21 13.58
C GLY A 186 9.42 1.33 14.62
N ASN A 187 8.97 0.99 15.83
CA ASN A 187 8.83 1.95 16.93
C ASN A 187 10.17 2.59 17.35
N GLN A 188 11.27 1.85 17.27
CA GLN A 188 12.60 2.37 17.59
C GLN A 188 13.12 3.33 16.51
N ARG A 189 12.83 3.04 15.23
CA ARG A 189 13.34 3.79 14.09
C ARG A 189 12.49 5.00 13.72
N ALA A 190 11.20 4.99 14.06
CA ALA A 190 10.25 6.07 13.81
C ALA A 190 9.38 6.33 15.07
N PRO A 191 9.98 6.77 16.20
CA PRO A 191 9.26 6.89 17.47
C PRO A 191 8.13 7.92 17.39
N GLY A 192 6.95 7.54 17.88
CA GLY A 192 5.76 8.39 17.90
C GLY A 192 5.04 8.53 16.55
N LEU A 193 5.54 7.87 15.50
CA LEU A 193 4.89 7.78 14.18
C LEU A 193 4.22 6.42 13.94
N VAL A 194 4.51 5.45 14.81
CA VAL A 194 4.04 4.06 14.79
C VAL A 194 3.35 3.71 16.10
#